data_AF-A0A243RV95-F1
#
_entry.id   AF-A0A243RV95-F1
#
_cell.length_a   1.000
_cell.length_b   1.000
_cell.length_c   1.000
_cell.angle_alpha   90.00
_cell.angle_beta   90.00
_cell.angle_gamma   90.00
#
_symmetry.space_group_name_H-M   'P 1'
#
loop_
_entity.id
_entity.type
_entity.pdbx_description
1 polymer ?
#
loop_
_entity_poly.entity_id
_entity_poly.type
_entity_poly.pdbx_seq_one_letter_code
_entity_poly.pdbx_strand_id
1 'polypeptide(L)' 'ATLAADAADLLTSPDAERLTACGSPPCNRYLLRHGRRQWCSTRCGDRARAARAYARRSGSR' A
#
# COMPACT_ATOMS: atom_id res chain seq x y z
N ALA A 1 -9.71 3.92 -24.53
CA ALA A 1 -10.55 3.83 -23.31
C ALA A 1 -10.17 2.65 -22.39
N THR A 2 -9.04 1.98 -22.61
CA THR A 2 -8.67 0.72 -21.92
C THR A 2 -8.56 0.87 -20.41
N LEU A 3 -7.96 1.96 -19.90
CA LEU A 3 -7.79 2.17 -18.46
C LEU A 3 -9.12 2.17 -17.67
N ALA A 4 -10.17 2.78 -18.24
CA ALA A 4 -11.47 2.84 -17.58
C ALA A 4 -12.15 1.47 -17.55
N ALA A 5 -12.01 0.70 -18.64
CA ALA A 5 -12.53 -0.66 -18.72
C ALA A 5 -11.79 -1.59 -17.75
N ASP A 6 -10.45 -1.58 -17.75
CA ASP A 6 -9.63 -2.40 -16.84
C ASP A 6 -9.93 -2.09 -15.36
N ALA A 7 -10.16 -0.81 -15.04
CA ALA A 7 -10.54 -0.39 -13.70
C ALA A 7 -11.95 -0.89 -13.33
N ALA A 8 -12.92 -0.79 -14.24
CA ALA A 8 -14.26 -1.31 -14.02
C ALA A 8 -14.23 -2.83 -13.80
N ASP A 9 -13.53 -3.57 -14.67
CA ASP A 9 -13.39 -5.02 -14.56
C ASP A 9 -12.81 -5.44 -13.20
N LEU A 10 -11.74 -4.76 -12.76
CA LEU A 10 -11.16 -4.99 -11.43
C LEU A 10 -12.15 -4.71 -10.30
N LEU A 11 -12.82 -3.56 -10.34
CA LEU A 11 -13.72 -3.09 -9.27
C LEU A 11 -15.01 -3.92 -9.18
N THR A 12 -15.44 -4.56 -10.26
CA THR A 12 -16.61 -5.45 -10.28
C THR A 12 -16.25 -6.93 -10.07
N SER A 13 -14.97 -7.26 -10.01
CA SER A 13 -14.50 -8.64 -9.79
C SER A 13 -14.44 -9.01 -8.29
N PRO A 14 -14.33 -10.31 -7.96
CA PRO A 14 -14.04 -10.75 -6.59
C PRO A 14 -12.73 -10.20 -6.00
N ASP A 15 -11.79 -9.73 -6.84
CA ASP A 15 -10.54 -9.12 -6.39
C ASP A 15 -10.73 -7.73 -5.78
N ALA A 16 -11.91 -7.11 -5.96
CA ALA A 16 -12.21 -5.81 -5.37
C ALA A 16 -12.05 -5.80 -3.84
N GLU A 17 -12.43 -6.88 -3.15
CA GLU A 17 -12.27 -7.01 -1.69
C GLU A 17 -10.80 -7.06 -1.25
N ARG A 18 -9.90 -7.36 -2.18
CA ARG A 18 -8.46 -7.46 -1.93
C ARG A 18 -7.77 -6.12 -2.13
N LEU A 19 -8.44 -5.11 -2.71
CA LEU A 19 -7.92 -3.76 -2.77
C LEU A 19 -7.82 -3.16 -1.37
N THR A 20 -6.66 -2.64 -1.04
CA THR A 20 -6.41 -2.00 0.25
C THR A 20 -5.51 -0.78 0.06
N ALA A 21 -5.64 0.20 0.96
CA ALA A 21 -4.77 1.36 0.97
C ALA A 21 -3.33 0.97 1.34
N CYS A 22 -2.35 1.69 0.80
CA CYS A 22 -0.95 1.51 1.15
C CYS A 22 -0.69 1.93 2.61
N GLY A 23 -0.12 1.03 3.42
CA GLY A 23 0.21 1.29 4.83
C GLY A 23 1.48 2.12 5.06
N SER A 24 1.84 3.03 4.16
CA SER A 24 3.05 3.87 4.26
C SER A 24 2.70 5.35 4.09
N PRO A 25 2.40 6.08 5.19
CA PRO A 25 2.11 7.50 5.11
C PRO A 25 3.26 8.31 4.45
N PRO A 26 2.94 9.36 3.67
CA PRO A 26 1.60 9.85 3.30
C PRO A 26 1.06 9.23 2.00
N CYS A 27 1.40 7.98 1.67
CA CYS A 27 0.96 7.36 0.41
C CYS A 27 -0.56 7.17 0.37
N ASN A 28 -1.18 7.59 -0.74
CA ASN A 28 -2.61 7.50 -1.02
C ASN A 28 -2.95 6.47 -2.11
N ARG A 29 -2.01 5.62 -2.50
CA ARG A 29 -2.22 4.59 -3.52
C ARG A 29 -2.86 3.34 -2.94
N TYR A 30 -3.51 2.57 -3.81
CA TYR A 30 -4.04 1.25 -3.50
C TYR A 30 -3.11 0.13 -3.97
N LEU A 31 -3.28 -1.05 -3.40
CA LEU A 31 -2.67 -2.29 -3.85
C LEU A 31 -3.67 -3.43 -3.74
N LEU A 32 -3.50 -4.46 -4.58
CA LEU A 32 -4.10 -5.75 -4.34
C LEU A 32 -3.30 -6.50 -3.27
N ARG A 33 -3.98 -6.90 -2.19
CA ARG A 33 -3.37 -7.63 -1.08
C ARG A 33 -3.18 -9.09 -1.49
N HIS A 34 -1.93 -9.53 -1.44
CA HIS A 34 -1.52 -10.93 -1.59
C HIS A 34 -0.70 -11.30 -0.36
N GLY A 35 -1.18 -12.26 0.43
CA GLY A 35 -0.57 -12.65 1.70
C GLY A 35 -0.37 -11.45 2.64
N ARG A 36 0.88 -11.27 3.11
CA ARG A 36 1.26 -10.23 4.09
C ARG A 36 1.68 -8.90 3.46
N ARG A 37 1.40 -8.66 2.17
CA ARG A 37 1.79 -7.41 1.50
C ARG A 37 1.01 -6.22 2.07
N GLN A 38 1.74 -5.18 2.49
CA GLN A 38 1.18 -4.00 3.17
C GLN A 38 1.42 -2.68 2.41
N TRP A 39 2.25 -2.72 1.36
CA TRP A 39 2.75 -1.52 0.67
C TRP A 39 2.67 -1.65 -0.85
N CYS A 40 2.28 -0.58 -1.51
CA CYS A 40 2.12 -0.55 -2.97
C CYS A 40 3.44 -0.70 -3.75
N SER A 41 4.59 -0.45 -3.11
CA SER A 41 5.92 -0.58 -3.71
C SER A 41 7.01 -0.80 -2.66
N THR A 42 8.18 -1.28 -3.10
CA THR A 42 9.40 -1.39 -2.28
C THR A 42 9.74 -0.06 -1.60
N ARG A 43 9.69 1.06 -2.35
CA ARG A 43 9.93 2.42 -1.82
C ARG A 43 9.02 2.79 -0.65
N CYS A 44 7.74 2.39 -0.70
CA CYS A 44 6.82 2.63 0.42
C CYS A 44 7.17 1.77 1.64
N GLY A 45 7.59 0.52 1.42
CA GLY A 45 8.07 -0.37 2.49
C GLY A 45 9.33 0.16 3.18
N ASP A 46 10.30 0.63 2.41
CA ASP A 46 11.55 1.17 2.95
C ASP A 46 11.32 2.44 3.75
N ARG A 47 10.48 3.36 3.25
CA ARG A 47 10.04 4.55 3.99
C ARG A 47 9.42 4.17 5.34
N ALA A 48 8.49 3.22 5.35
CA ALA A 48 7.82 2.79 6.57
C ALA A 48 8.78 2.13 7.57
N ARG A 49 9.78 1.38 7.08
CA ARG A 49 10.83 0.78 7.93
C ARG A 49 11.74 1.85 8.52
N ALA A 50 12.16 2.82 7.72
CA ALA A 50 12.98 3.94 8.15
C ALA A 50 12.25 4.77 9.23
N ALA A 51 10.99 5.14 9.00
CA ALA A 51 10.16 5.86 9.98
C ALA A 51 10.09 5.14 11.33
N ARG A 52 9.86 3.81 11.33
CA ARG A 52 9.88 3.01 12.58
C ARG A 52 11.24 3.03 13.25
N ALA A 53 12.33 2.98 12.50
CA ALA A 53 13.68 3.04 13.04
C ALA A 53 13.99 4.41 13.67
N TYR A 54 13.58 5.51 13.02
CA TYR A 54 13.70 6.87 13.58
C TYR A 54 12.89 7.02 14.87
N ALA A 55 11.63 6.59 14.87
CA ALA A 55 10.74 6.67 16.05
C ALA A 55 11.32 5.94 17.27
N ARG A 56 11.90 4.75 17.07
CA ARG A 56 12.58 4.01 18.15
C ARG A 56 13.77 4.76 18.74
N ARG A 57 14.55 5.45 17.90
CA ARG A 57 15.72 6.23 18.35
C ARG A 57 15.34 7.56 18.98
N SER A 58 14.25 8.19 18.52
CA SER A 58 13.78 9.46 19.09
C SER A 58 13.05 9.25 20.41
N GLY A 59 12.41 8.10 20.63
CA GLY A 59 11.76 7.75 21.89
C GLY A 59 12.68 7.13 22.94
N SER A 60 13.93 6.81 22.58
CA SER A 60 14.97 6.35 23.52
C SER A 60 15.85 7.50 24.02
N ARG A 61 15.47 8.74 23.74
CA ARG A 61 16.14 9.97 24.17
C ARG A 61 15.15 10.75 25.02
#